data_AF-A0A946NLQ3-F1
#
_entry.id   AF-A0A946NLQ3-F1
#
_cell.length_a   1.000
_cell.length_b   1.000
_cell.length_c   1.000
_cell.angle_alpha   90.00
_cell.angle_beta   90.00
_cell.angle_gamma   90.00
#
_symmetry.space_group_name_H-M   'P 1'
#
loop_
_entity.id
_entity.type
_entity.pdbx_description
1 polymer ?
#
loop_
_entity_poly.entity_id
_entity_poly.type
_entity_poly.pdbx_seq_one_letter_code
_entity_poly.pdbx_strand_id
1 'polypeptide(L)'
;MKALIIIFSGSLFIGSASLAFSESIESHCKRSMGGNATAVQMCIENETKAKDEIESISIELGVRTYCERNAGSSYTILQACITHQQDIQTRISKRQVAPNILAYCKKIVGDSISLLESCINSEEASPNPPQN
;
A
#
# COMPACT_ATOMS: atom_id res chain seq x y z
N MET A 1 11.97 -12.31 51.68
CA MET A 1 10.97 -12.75 50.69
C MET A 1 10.91 -11.70 49.59
N LYS A 2 11.50 -11.98 48.42
CA LYS A 2 11.53 -11.06 47.27
C LYS A 2 10.42 -11.47 46.30
N ALA A 3 9.45 -10.58 46.08
CA ALA A 3 8.38 -10.78 45.12
C ALA A 3 8.90 -10.51 43.70
N LEU A 4 8.74 -11.50 42.82
CA LEU A 4 9.08 -11.44 41.41
C LEU A 4 7.87 -10.88 40.65
N ILE A 5 7.97 -9.65 40.12
CA ILE A 5 6.93 -9.06 39.26
C ILE A 5 7.25 -9.46 37.82
N ILE A 6 6.49 -10.42 37.29
CA ILE A 6 6.52 -10.78 35.87
C ILE A 6 5.60 -9.80 35.14
N ILE A 7 6.19 -8.82 34.46
CA ILE A 7 5.47 -7.93 33.55
C ILE A 7 5.26 -8.71 32.25
N PHE A 8 4.06 -9.26 32.06
CA PHE A 8 3.61 -9.69 30.75
C PHE A 8 3.43 -8.43 29.89
N SER A 9 4.45 -8.08 29.12
CA SER A 9 4.34 -7.12 28.02
C SER A 9 3.37 -7.70 27.00
N GLY A 10 2.09 -7.36 27.16
CA GLY A 10 1.02 -7.75 26.25
C GLY A 10 1.36 -7.27 24.85
N SER A 11 1.65 -8.22 23.96
CA SER A 11 1.64 -7.99 22.53
C SER A 11 0.22 -7.56 22.16
N LEU A 12 0.03 -6.26 21.94
CA LEU A 12 -1.13 -5.73 21.26
C LEU A 12 -1.13 -6.36 19.86
N PHE A 13 -1.87 -7.45 19.68
CA PHE A 13 -2.30 -7.90 18.37
C PHE A 13 -3.26 -6.83 17.85
N ILE A 14 -2.69 -5.77 17.26
CA ILE A 14 -3.43 -4.90 16.35
C ILE A 14 -3.72 -5.79 15.15
N GLY A 15 -4.86 -6.49 15.22
CA GLY A 15 -5.40 -7.19 14.09
C GLY A 15 -5.47 -6.21 12.93
N SER A 16 -4.68 -6.46 11.90
CA SER A 16 -4.80 -5.81 10.62
C SER A 16 -6.22 -6.08 10.15
N ALA A 17 -7.13 -5.15 10.43
CA ALA A 17 -8.42 -5.13 9.78
C ALA A 17 -8.10 -4.92 8.29
N SER A 18 -8.03 -6.03 7.55
CA SER A 18 -8.18 -6.01 6.11
C SER A 18 -9.49 -5.26 5.89
N LEU A 19 -9.39 -4.01 5.44
CA LEU A 19 -10.53 -3.27 4.94
C LEU A 19 -10.94 -4.00 3.66
N ALA A 20 -11.67 -5.09 3.83
CA ALA A 20 -12.36 -5.75 2.76
C ALA A 20 -13.21 -4.67 2.10
N PHE A 21 -13.12 -4.56 0.78
CA PHE A 21 -14.04 -3.73 -0.02
C PHE A 21 -15.46 -4.09 0.42
N SER A 22 -16.05 -3.28 1.31
CA SER A 22 -17.31 -3.63 1.96
C SER A 22 -18.50 -3.46 1.02
N GLU A 23 -18.24 -2.91 -0.15
CA GLU A 23 -19.21 -2.52 -1.14
C GLU A 23 -19.05 -3.36 -2.41
N SER A 24 -20.17 -3.80 -2.99
CA SER A 24 -20.18 -4.45 -4.30
C SER A 24 -19.85 -3.47 -5.43
N ILE A 25 -19.15 -3.94 -6.45
CA ILE A 25 -18.83 -3.18 -7.68
C ILE A 25 -20.08 -2.52 -8.27
N GLU A 26 -21.19 -3.25 -8.32
CA GLU A 26 -22.45 -2.73 -8.85
C GLU A 26 -22.98 -1.54 -8.03
N SER A 27 -22.92 -1.62 -6.70
CA SER A 27 -23.34 -0.51 -5.82
C SER A 27 -22.43 0.70 -6.01
N HIS A 28 -21.12 0.48 -6.13
CA HIS A 28 -20.13 1.53 -6.34
C HIS A 28 -20.39 2.27 -7.65
N CYS A 29 -20.54 1.52 -8.74
CA CYS A 29 -20.77 2.07 -10.07
C CYS A 29 -22.11 2.80 -10.18
N LYS A 30 -23.18 2.27 -9.58
CA LYS A 30 -24.49 2.96 -9.54
C LYS A 30 -24.40 4.31 -8.84
N ARG A 31 -23.70 4.38 -7.71
CA ARG A 31 -23.52 5.65 -6.98
C ARG A 31 -22.59 6.60 -7.71
N SER A 32 -21.49 6.12 -8.28
CA SER A 32 -20.49 6.95 -8.95
C SER A 32 -21.00 7.54 -10.27
N MET A 33 -21.82 6.81 -11.03
CA MET A 33 -22.24 7.20 -12.38
C MET A 33 -23.64 7.83 -12.43
N GLY A 34 -24.26 8.08 -11.27
CA GLY A 34 -25.53 8.80 -11.18
C GLY A 34 -26.71 8.13 -11.90
N GLY A 35 -26.67 6.81 -12.08
CA GLY A 35 -27.76 6.04 -12.69
C GLY A 35 -27.82 6.05 -14.22
N ASN A 36 -26.83 6.62 -14.94
CA ASN A 36 -26.73 6.42 -16.38
C ASN A 36 -26.40 4.96 -16.69
N ALA A 37 -27.33 4.21 -17.30
CA ALA A 37 -27.20 2.76 -17.50
C ALA A 37 -25.93 2.37 -18.28
N THR A 38 -25.58 3.09 -19.34
CA THR A 38 -24.37 2.82 -20.14
C THR A 38 -23.10 3.09 -19.34
N ALA A 39 -23.03 4.22 -18.62
CA ALA A 39 -21.88 4.55 -17.80
C ALA A 39 -21.72 3.59 -16.61
N VAL A 40 -22.83 3.15 -16.00
CA VAL A 40 -22.84 2.13 -14.94
C VAL A 40 -22.29 0.82 -15.48
N GLN A 41 -22.75 0.37 -16.66
CA GLN A 41 -22.28 -0.87 -17.26
C GLN A 41 -20.77 -0.82 -17.58
N MET A 42 -20.30 0.26 -18.20
CA MET A 42 -18.87 0.45 -18.46
C MET A 42 -18.03 0.48 -17.17
N CYS A 43 -18.55 1.12 -16.12
CA CYS A 43 -17.90 1.11 -14.81
C CYS A 43 -17.78 -0.31 -14.26
N ILE A 44 -18.87 -1.09 -14.28
CA ILE A 44 -18.88 -2.47 -13.77
C ILE A 44 -17.86 -3.32 -14.53
N GLU A 45 -17.80 -3.21 -15.85
CA GLU A 45 -16.85 -3.94 -16.68
C GLU A 45 -15.39 -3.59 -16.34
N ASN A 46 -15.08 -2.29 -16.21
CA ASN A 46 -13.74 -1.84 -15.86
C ASN A 46 -13.33 -2.26 -14.45
N GLU A 47 -14.22 -2.12 -13.47
CA GLU A 47 -13.97 -2.50 -12.09
C GLU A 47 -13.82 -4.02 -11.93
N THR A 48 -14.63 -4.81 -12.63
CA THR A 48 -14.52 -6.28 -12.63
C THR A 48 -13.20 -6.72 -13.26
N LYS A 49 -12.85 -6.13 -14.41
CA LYS A 49 -11.56 -6.41 -15.07
C LYS A 49 -10.39 -6.05 -14.16
N ALA A 50 -10.41 -4.88 -13.53
CA ALA A 50 -9.35 -4.45 -12.62
C ALA A 50 -9.23 -5.38 -11.41
N LYS A 51 -10.36 -5.83 -10.85
CA LYS A 51 -10.39 -6.83 -9.78
C LYS A 51 -9.73 -8.13 -10.21
N ASP A 52 -10.13 -8.68 -11.35
CA ASP A 52 -9.58 -9.94 -11.87
C ASP A 52 -8.07 -9.82 -12.12
N GLU A 53 -7.62 -8.71 -12.67
CA GLU A 53 -6.20 -8.44 -12.91
C GLU A 53 -5.41 -8.36 -11.59
N ILE A 54 -5.93 -7.66 -10.57
CA ILE A 54 -5.32 -7.59 -9.23
C ILE A 54 -5.24 -8.97 -8.58
N GLU A 55 -6.31 -9.77 -8.68
CA GLU A 55 -6.37 -11.12 -8.09
C GLU A 55 -5.46 -12.11 -8.82
N SER A 56 -5.14 -11.85 -10.09
CA SER A 56 -4.25 -12.70 -10.89
C SER A 56 -2.75 -12.51 -10.59
N ILE A 57 -2.37 -11.41 -9.92
CA ILE A 57 -0.97 -11.08 -9.65
C ILE A 57 -0.61 -11.24 -8.17
N SER A 58 0.63 -11.68 -7.90
CA SER A 58 1.18 -11.69 -6.55
C SER A 58 1.63 -10.29 -6.16
N ILE A 59 1.05 -9.72 -5.10
CA ILE A 59 1.35 -8.36 -4.62
C ILE A 59 1.92 -8.48 -3.21
N GLU A 60 2.99 -7.73 -2.93
CA GLU A 60 3.54 -7.62 -1.59
C GLU A 60 2.48 -7.12 -0.60
N LEU A 61 2.35 -7.79 0.55
CA LEU A 61 1.27 -7.52 1.51
C LEU A 61 1.24 -6.07 1.98
N GLY A 62 2.40 -5.45 2.19
CA GLY A 62 2.52 -4.04 2.58
C GLY A 62 1.95 -3.10 1.51
N VAL A 63 2.30 -3.32 0.24
CA VAL A 63 1.77 -2.57 -0.92
C VAL A 63 0.27 -2.73 -1.04
N ARG A 64 -0.24 -3.97 -0.94
CA ARG A 64 -1.67 -4.25 -1.02
C ARG A 64 -2.43 -3.51 0.09
N THR A 65 -1.98 -3.62 1.33
CA THR A 65 -2.64 -2.99 2.49
C THR A 65 -2.59 -1.46 2.41
N TYR A 66 -1.51 -0.88 1.86
CA TYR A 66 -1.42 0.55 1.61
C TYR A 66 -2.42 0.99 0.54
N CYS A 67 -2.45 0.31 -0.60
CA CYS A 67 -3.31 0.70 -1.70
C CYS A 67 -4.80 0.47 -1.40
N GLU A 68 -5.17 -0.62 -0.72
CA GLU A 68 -6.56 -0.87 -0.29
C GLU A 68 -7.08 0.27 0.62
N ARG A 69 -6.22 0.81 1.50
CA ARG A 69 -6.57 1.96 2.36
C ARG A 69 -6.83 3.25 1.58
N ASN A 70 -6.18 3.43 0.43
CA ASN A 70 -6.28 4.65 -0.37
C ASN A 70 -7.32 4.56 -1.50
N ALA A 71 -7.63 3.35 -1.96
CA ALA A 71 -8.52 3.13 -3.10
C ALA A 71 -10.01 3.22 -2.76
N GLY A 72 -10.37 3.05 -1.49
CA GLY A 72 -11.76 2.99 -1.06
C GLY A 72 -12.48 1.79 -1.68
N SER A 73 -13.58 2.03 -2.40
CA SER A 73 -14.38 0.98 -3.07
C SER A 73 -14.06 0.79 -4.57
N SER A 74 -13.01 1.42 -5.11
CA SER A 74 -12.66 1.30 -6.54
C SER A 74 -11.46 0.41 -6.78
N TYR A 75 -11.67 -0.70 -7.49
CA TYR A 75 -10.63 -1.60 -7.97
C TYR A 75 -9.76 -0.96 -9.04
N THR A 76 -10.31 -0.08 -9.88
CA THR A 76 -9.47 0.65 -10.86
C THR A 76 -8.47 1.59 -10.18
N ILE A 77 -8.88 2.27 -9.11
CA ILE A 77 -7.96 3.07 -8.28
C ILE A 77 -6.94 2.18 -7.54
N LEU A 78 -7.39 1.05 -6.98
CA LEU A 78 -6.52 0.07 -6.33
C LEU A 78 -5.44 -0.42 -7.30
N GLN A 79 -5.84 -0.78 -8.52
CA GLN A 79 -4.94 -1.25 -9.56
C GLN A 79 -3.92 -0.18 -9.93
N ALA A 80 -4.38 1.06 -10.16
CA ALA A 80 -3.49 2.19 -10.46
C ALA A 80 -2.46 2.41 -9.35
N CYS A 81 -2.88 2.33 -8.08
CA CYS A 81 -1.98 2.42 -6.94
C CYS A 81 -0.94 1.30 -6.93
N ILE A 82 -1.36 0.04 -7.11
CA ILE A 82 -0.45 -1.11 -7.12
C ILE A 82 0.60 -0.97 -8.22
N THR A 83 0.15 -0.68 -9.45
CA THR A 83 1.04 -0.45 -10.60
C THR A 83 2.03 0.66 -10.31
N HIS A 84 1.57 1.77 -9.72
CA HIS A 84 2.44 2.87 -9.33
C HIS A 84 3.49 2.45 -8.29
N GLN A 85 3.09 1.75 -7.22
CA GLN A 85 4.02 1.27 -6.19
C GLN A 85 5.05 0.29 -6.76
N GLN A 86 4.64 -0.62 -7.66
CA GLN A 86 5.53 -1.56 -8.34
C GLN A 86 6.55 -0.87 -9.26
N ASP A 87 6.13 0.19 -9.97
CA ASP A 87 7.04 0.98 -10.79
C ASP A 87 8.09 1.69 -9.92
N ILE A 88 7.67 2.32 -8.80
CA ILE A 88 8.60 2.91 -7.84
C ILE A 88 9.58 1.85 -7.31
N GLN A 89 9.08 0.68 -6.92
CA GLN A 89 9.91 -0.42 -6.41
C GLN A 89 10.96 -0.83 -7.43
N THR A 90 10.57 -0.91 -8.71
CA THR A 90 11.47 -1.23 -9.82
C THR A 90 12.53 -0.14 -10.03
N ARG A 91 12.16 1.14 -9.88
CA ARG A 91 13.13 2.25 -9.97
C ARG A 91 14.14 2.20 -8.82
N ILE A 92 13.67 1.98 -7.58
CA ILE A 92 14.54 1.85 -6.41
C ILE A 92 15.46 0.63 -6.55
N SER A 93 14.95 -0.52 -7.00
CA SER A 93 15.77 -1.74 -7.12
C SER A 93 16.86 -1.63 -8.19
N LYS A 94 16.64 -0.81 -9.22
CA LYS A 94 17.65 -0.50 -10.24
C LYS A 94 18.66 0.54 -9.77
N ARG A 95 18.28 1.39 -8.82
CA ARG A 95 19.15 2.40 -8.23
C ARG A 95 20.07 1.70 -7.22
N GLN A 96 21.38 1.89 -7.36
CA GLN A 96 22.36 1.31 -6.42
C GLN A 96 22.38 2.08 -5.09
N VAL A 97 21.23 2.12 -4.40
CA VAL A 97 21.04 2.83 -3.13
C VAL A 97 21.91 2.19 -2.07
N ALA A 98 22.63 3.02 -1.30
CA ALA A 98 23.49 2.54 -0.23
C ALA A 98 22.66 1.76 0.82
N PRO A 99 23.10 0.57 1.28
CA PRO A 99 22.31 -0.28 2.19
C PRO A 99 21.90 0.39 3.50
N ASN A 100 22.73 1.27 4.05
CA ASN A 100 22.44 2.03 5.27
C ASN A 100 21.28 3.03 5.07
N ILE A 101 21.25 3.73 3.93
CA ILE A 101 20.15 4.66 3.58
C ILE A 101 18.84 3.88 3.41
N LEU A 102 18.89 2.75 2.68
CA LEU A 102 17.71 1.92 2.47
C LEU A 102 17.15 1.38 3.79
N ALA A 103 18.01 0.90 4.69
CA ALA A 103 17.61 0.40 6.01
C ALA A 103 17.01 1.51 6.89
N TYR A 104 17.66 2.69 6.92
CA TYR A 104 17.17 3.86 7.64
C TYR A 104 15.79 4.30 7.15
N CYS A 105 15.63 4.48 5.84
CA CYS A 105 14.35 4.94 5.29
C CYS A 105 13.23 3.91 5.51
N LYS A 106 13.48 2.61 5.32
CA LYS A 106 12.50 1.56 5.65
C LYS A 106 12.04 1.61 7.10
N LYS A 107 12.95 1.92 8.03
CA LYS A 107 12.63 2.05 9.46
C LYS A 107 11.69 3.24 9.74
N ILE A 108 11.82 4.33 9.00
CA ILE A 108 11.02 5.55 9.22
C ILE A 108 9.66 5.45 8.53
N VAL A 109 9.64 5.09 7.25
CA VAL A 109 8.45 5.18 6.41
C VAL A 109 7.62 3.89 6.36
N GLY A 110 8.17 2.79 6.89
CA GLY A 110 7.55 1.46 6.83
C GLY A 110 7.45 0.94 5.39
N ASP A 111 6.28 0.40 5.05
CA ASP A 111 6.05 -0.31 3.78
C ASP A 111 5.56 0.60 2.63
N SER A 112 5.45 1.92 2.85
CA SER A 112 5.05 2.84 1.78
C SER A 112 6.24 3.08 0.84
N ILE A 113 6.19 2.48 -0.35
CA ILE A 113 7.28 2.57 -1.32
C ILE A 113 7.42 4.01 -1.87
N SER A 114 6.33 4.75 -2.00
CA SER A 114 6.38 6.17 -2.37
C SER A 114 7.06 7.05 -1.30
N LEU A 115 6.80 6.80 -0.02
CA LEU A 115 7.53 7.50 1.05
C LEU A 115 8.99 7.03 1.13
N LEU A 116 9.25 5.76 0.80
CA LEU A 116 10.61 5.22 0.72
C LEU A 116 11.43 5.92 -0.37
N GLU A 117 10.87 6.11 -1.57
CA GLU A 117 11.53 6.86 -2.64
C GLU A 117 11.82 8.30 -2.22
N SER A 118 10.83 8.97 -1.61
CA SER A 118 11.01 10.35 -1.14
C SER A 118 12.09 10.45 -0.05
N CYS A 119 12.15 9.48 0.86
CA CYS A 119 13.19 9.45 1.89
C CYS A 119 14.57 9.21 1.28
N ILE A 120 14.70 8.24 0.36
CA ILE A 120 15.97 7.97 -0.33
C ILE A 120 16.47 9.22 -1.07
N ASN A 121 15.57 9.91 -1.79
CA ASN A 121 15.93 11.16 -2.48
C ASN A 121 16.42 12.25 -1.52
N SER A 122 15.81 12.35 -0.33
CA SER A 122 16.23 13.31 0.70
C SER A 122 17.60 12.96 1.30
N GLU A 123 17.85 11.68 1.57
CA GLU A 123 19.10 11.22 2.20
C GLU A 123 20.28 11.19 1.23
N GLU A 124 20.07 10.85 -0.04
CA GLU A 124 21.13 10.93 -1.07
C GLU A 124 21.54 12.39 -1.35
N ALA A 125 20.64 13.35 -1.12
CA ALA A 125 20.94 14.78 -1.23
C ALA A 125 21.59 15.36 0.04
N SER A 126 21.61 14.61 1.15
CA SER A 126 22.13 15.08 2.44
C SER A 126 23.67 15.09 2.45
N PRO A 127 24.32 16.17 2.90
CA PRO A 127 25.78 16.21 3.05
C PRO A 127 26.29 15.33 4.21
N ASN A 128 25.39 14.89 5.11
CA ASN A 128 25.71 14.03 6.25
C ASN A 128 24.72 12.86 6.30
N PRO A 129 24.90 11.82 5.46
CA PRO A 129 23.99 10.67 5.46
C PRO A 129 24.09 9.89 6.78
N PRO A 130 23.01 9.21 7.20
CA PRO A 130 22.97 8.44 8.43
C PRO A 130 24.13 7.45 8.51
N GLN A 131 24.94 7.64 9.54
CA GLN A 131 26.04 6.74 9.92
C GLN A 131 25.44 5.60 10.76
N ASN A 132 25.83 4.36 10.47
CA ASN A 132 25.37 3.15 11.18
C ASN A 132 25.58 3.23 12.71
#